data_AF-A0A7R9QK80-F1
#
_entry.id   AF-A0A7R9QK80-F1
#
_cell.length_a   1.000
_cell.length_b   1.000
_cell.length_c   1.000
_cell.angle_alpha   90.00
_cell.angle_beta   90.00
_cell.angle_gamma   90.00
#
_symmetry.space_group_name_H-M   'P 1'
#
loop_
_entity.id
_entity.type
_entity.pdbx_description
1 polymer ?
#
loop_
_entity_poly.entity_id
_entity_poly.type
_entity_poly.pdbx_seq_one_letter_code
_entity_poly.pdbx_strand_id
1 'polypeptide(L)'
;MVNGLTGQPIQHGDNFFTSDVTNHLFEPIGQPFGMDLIALNIQRGRDHGLPSYNRFREVCGLRPVTSFEDLASIMSEKSARVMRRVYRSVDDIDLFIGGVSEHLIKGGVVGPTFACIIAEQFRRLKNGDRFWFENGGLEASFTEDQLREIRKSSLARILCDNSDVQSMQPLALVQTFDWNPKIECKSNEIPRIDLGYWKNEPVWS
;
A
#
# COMPACT_ATOMS: atom_id res chain seq x y z
N MET A 1 16.39 13.58 -1.19
CA MET A 1 15.14 12.82 -1.42
C MET A 1 14.95 11.68 -0.42
N VAL A 2 15.88 10.73 -0.30
CA VAL A 2 15.77 9.57 0.64
C VAL A 2 15.45 10.00 2.08
N ASN A 3 16.20 10.95 2.64
CA ASN A 3 15.92 11.48 3.98
C ASN A 3 14.52 12.10 4.14
N GLY A 4 13.94 12.63 3.06
CA GLY A 4 12.57 13.12 3.06
C GLY A 4 11.58 11.96 3.09
N LEU A 5 11.74 11.00 2.18
CA LEU A 5 10.87 9.80 2.08
C LEU A 5 10.82 8.98 3.38
N THR A 6 11.93 8.88 4.10
CA THR A 6 12.02 8.09 5.34
C THR A 6 11.80 8.91 6.61
N GLY A 7 11.78 10.25 6.51
CA GLY A 7 11.64 11.15 7.66
C GLY A 7 10.29 11.85 7.75
N GLN A 8 9.66 12.14 6.61
CA GLN A 8 8.39 12.86 6.58
C GLN A 8 7.22 11.89 6.80
N PRO A 9 6.19 12.29 7.57
CA PRO A 9 4.99 11.48 7.74
C PRO A 9 4.24 11.36 6.41
N ILE A 10 3.56 10.23 6.23
CA ILE A 10 2.51 10.13 5.22
C ILE A 10 1.33 11.02 5.59
N GLN A 11 0.50 11.37 4.61
CA GLN A 11 -0.81 11.95 4.89
C GLN A 11 -1.72 10.92 5.57
N HIS A 12 -2.73 11.42 6.28
CA HIS A 12 -3.70 10.56 6.95
C HIS A 12 -4.47 9.72 5.93
N GLY A 13 -4.76 8.46 6.27
CA GLY A 13 -5.55 7.57 5.42
C GLY A 13 -7.03 7.92 5.51
N ASP A 14 -7.47 8.87 4.70
CA ASP A 14 -8.88 9.26 4.58
C ASP A 14 -9.26 9.59 3.13
N ASN A 15 -10.49 10.05 2.94
CA ASN A 15 -11.03 10.40 1.63
C ASN A 15 -10.78 11.88 1.25
N PHE A 16 -9.88 12.58 1.95
CA PHE A 16 -9.46 13.94 1.61
C PHE A 16 -8.10 13.90 0.91
N PHE A 17 -8.10 14.36 -0.33
CA PHE A 17 -6.92 14.35 -1.19
C PHE A 17 -6.42 15.77 -1.42
N THR A 18 -5.09 15.94 -1.53
CA THR A 18 -4.48 17.26 -1.80
C THR A 18 -4.98 17.88 -3.12
N SER A 19 -5.00 19.21 -3.18
CA SER A 19 -5.27 19.96 -4.42
C SER A 19 -4.31 19.60 -5.54
N ASP A 20 -3.08 19.21 -5.21
CA ASP A 20 -2.06 18.84 -6.20
C ASP A 20 -2.49 17.65 -7.08
N VAL A 21 -3.29 16.72 -6.52
CA VAL A 21 -3.78 15.56 -7.27
C VAL A 21 -5.24 15.66 -7.68
N THR A 22 -6.02 16.57 -7.09
CA THR A 22 -7.45 16.76 -7.43
C THR A 22 -7.71 17.89 -8.40
N ASN A 23 -6.84 18.90 -8.51
CA ASN A 23 -7.02 20.04 -9.41
C ASN A 23 -5.81 20.34 -10.29
N HIS A 24 -4.62 19.88 -9.89
CA HIS A 24 -3.35 20.24 -10.53
C HIS A 24 -2.55 19.02 -11.01
N LEU A 25 -3.20 17.85 -11.18
CA LEU A 25 -2.50 16.65 -11.64
C LEU A 25 -2.00 16.87 -13.08
N PHE A 26 -0.69 16.82 -13.28
CA PHE A 26 -0.03 17.09 -14.56
C PHE A 26 -0.46 18.43 -15.19
N GLU A 27 -0.56 19.49 -14.38
CA GLU A 27 -0.84 20.85 -14.87
C GLU A 27 0.19 21.30 -15.92
N PRO A 28 -0.25 21.62 -17.16
CA PRO A 28 0.64 22.15 -18.19
C PRO A 28 1.12 23.56 -17.85
N ILE A 29 2.36 23.89 -18.22
CA ILE A 29 2.92 25.23 -18.01
C ILE A 29 2.03 26.27 -18.70
N GLY A 30 1.60 27.29 -17.94
CA GLY A 30 0.77 28.38 -18.44
C GLY A 30 -0.74 28.12 -18.43
N GLN A 31 -1.19 26.95 -17.95
CA GLN A 31 -2.59 26.66 -17.70
C GLN A 31 -2.92 26.81 -16.20
N PRO A 32 -4.13 27.28 -15.84
CA PRO A 32 -4.50 27.50 -14.44
C PRO A 32 -5.02 26.24 -13.71
N PHE A 33 -5.11 25.10 -14.40
CA PHE A 33 -5.56 23.82 -13.83
C PHE A 33 -4.94 22.62 -14.57
N GLY A 34 -4.88 21.50 -13.87
CA GLY A 34 -4.55 20.18 -14.38
C GLY A 34 -5.75 19.22 -14.34
N MET A 35 -5.48 17.93 -14.22
CA MET A 35 -6.49 16.89 -14.09
C MET A 35 -6.84 16.61 -12.61
N ASP A 36 -7.92 15.84 -12.41
CA ASP A 36 -8.34 15.31 -11.11
C ASP A 36 -8.12 13.79 -11.07
N LEU A 37 -7.13 13.34 -10.30
CA LEU A 37 -6.80 11.92 -10.12
C LEU A 37 -7.96 11.12 -9.52
N ILE A 38 -8.73 11.73 -8.62
CA ILE A 38 -9.82 11.06 -7.91
C ILE A 38 -11.02 10.90 -8.84
N ALA A 39 -11.35 11.93 -9.61
CA ALA A 39 -12.35 11.82 -10.67
C ALA A 39 -11.93 10.78 -11.72
N LEU A 40 -10.64 10.77 -12.11
CA LEU A 40 -10.09 9.76 -13.03
C LEU A 40 -10.20 8.35 -12.45
N ASN A 41 -9.93 8.14 -11.16
CA ASN A 41 -10.06 6.82 -10.52
C ASN A 41 -11.51 6.32 -10.50
N ILE A 42 -12.47 7.20 -10.20
CA ILE A 42 -13.91 6.89 -10.26
C ILE A 42 -14.28 6.51 -11.70
N GLN A 43 -13.90 7.34 -12.68
CA GLN A 43 -14.22 7.09 -14.08
C GLN A 43 -13.55 5.82 -14.60
N ARG A 44 -12.31 5.51 -14.17
CA ARG A 44 -11.60 4.27 -14.51
C ARG A 44 -12.29 3.05 -13.96
N GLY A 45 -12.82 3.12 -12.73
CA GLY A 45 -13.60 2.04 -12.15
C GLY A 45 -14.83 1.71 -13.00
N ARG A 46 -15.54 2.74 -13.49
CA ARG A 46 -16.70 2.59 -14.38
C ARG A 46 -16.31 2.04 -15.75
N ASP A 47 -15.25 2.57 -16.34
CA ASP A 47 -14.68 2.11 -17.62
C ASP A 47 -14.31 0.61 -17.57
N HIS A 48 -13.70 0.17 -16.46
CA HIS A 48 -13.36 -1.23 -16.24
C HIS A 48 -14.54 -2.12 -15.82
N GLY A 49 -15.76 -1.56 -15.74
CA GLY A 49 -16.96 -2.31 -15.33
C GLY A 49 -16.86 -2.87 -13.92
N LEU A 50 -16.17 -2.19 -13.00
CA LEU A 50 -16.07 -2.66 -11.61
C LEU A 50 -17.47 -2.71 -10.97
N PRO A 51 -17.81 -3.79 -10.25
CA PRO A 51 -19.01 -3.84 -9.43
C PRO A 51 -19.03 -2.74 -8.37
N SER A 52 -20.22 -2.49 -7.82
CA SER A 52 -20.41 -1.49 -6.77
C SER A 52 -19.62 -1.81 -5.51
N TYR A 53 -19.36 -0.77 -4.72
CA TYR A 53 -18.79 -0.87 -3.38
C TYR A 53 -19.52 -1.91 -2.53
N ASN A 54 -20.86 -1.91 -2.55
CA ASN A 54 -21.67 -2.84 -1.76
C ASN A 54 -21.46 -4.30 -2.19
N ARG A 55 -21.28 -4.55 -3.49
CA ARG A 55 -20.97 -5.89 -4.00
C ARG A 55 -19.63 -6.41 -3.48
N PHE A 56 -18.62 -5.55 -3.40
CA PHE A 56 -17.32 -5.94 -2.84
C PHE A 56 -17.39 -6.18 -1.32
N ARG A 57 -18.24 -5.44 -0.58
CA ARG A 57 -18.50 -5.75 0.83
C ARG A 57 -19.01 -7.18 1.00
N GLU A 58 -20.01 -7.58 0.20
CA GLU A 58 -20.55 -8.95 0.23
C GLU A 58 -19.50 -10.01 -0.11
N VAL A 59 -18.71 -9.79 -1.18
CA VAL A 59 -17.63 -10.72 -1.57
C VAL A 59 -16.62 -10.89 -0.43
N CYS A 60 -16.38 -9.83 0.33
CA CYS A 60 -15.51 -9.84 1.50
C CYS A 60 -16.18 -10.35 2.78
N GLY A 61 -17.41 -10.86 2.72
CA GLY A 61 -18.16 -11.34 3.88
C GLY A 61 -18.56 -10.24 4.87
N LEU A 62 -18.49 -8.98 4.46
CA LEU A 62 -18.92 -7.83 5.25
C LEU A 62 -20.42 -7.61 5.07
N ARG A 63 -21.05 -7.04 6.11
CA ARG A 63 -22.47 -6.68 6.03
C ARG A 63 -22.69 -5.63 4.93
N PRO A 64 -23.59 -5.87 3.96
CA PRO A 64 -23.93 -4.87 2.96
C PRO A 64 -24.65 -3.69 3.61
N VAL A 65 -24.45 -2.52 3.04
CA VAL A 65 -25.12 -1.28 3.39
C VAL A 65 -26.49 -1.31 2.71
N THR A 66 -27.56 -1.07 3.47
CA THR A 66 -28.93 -1.11 2.95
C THR A 66 -29.58 0.27 2.87
N SER A 67 -29.04 1.24 3.62
CA SER A 67 -29.43 2.65 3.51
C SER A 67 -28.24 3.58 3.76
N PHE A 68 -28.37 4.86 3.40
CA PHE A 68 -27.29 5.83 3.62
C PHE A 68 -27.00 6.07 5.11
N GLU A 69 -27.95 5.79 5.99
CA GLU A 69 -27.77 5.86 7.45
C GLU A 69 -26.78 4.79 7.95
N ASP A 70 -26.77 3.59 7.33
CA ASP A 70 -25.82 2.53 7.69
C ASP A 70 -24.35 2.96 7.49
N LEU A 71 -24.10 3.88 6.54
CA LEU A 71 -22.76 4.41 6.26
C LEU A 71 -22.14 5.12 7.47
N ALA A 72 -22.94 5.76 8.33
CA ALA A 72 -22.41 6.51 9.48
C ALA A 72 -21.70 5.62 10.52
N SER A 73 -21.91 4.30 10.47
CA SER A 73 -21.23 3.33 11.35
C SER A 73 -19.88 2.85 10.80
N ILE A 74 -19.60 3.08 9.51
CA ILE A 74 -18.43 2.55 8.81
C ILE A 74 -17.54 3.64 8.21
N MET A 75 -18.01 4.89 8.15
CA MET A 75 -17.26 6.06 7.67
C MET A 75 -17.68 7.32 8.41
N SER A 76 -16.94 8.43 8.22
CA SER A 76 -17.29 9.71 8.84
C SER A 76 -18.69 10.19 8.44
N GLU A 77 -19.40 10.86 9.36
CA GLU A 77 -20.72 11.44 9.09
C GLU A 77 -20.69 12.41 7.88
N LYS A 78 -19.59 13.17 7.74
CA LYS A 78 -19.39 14.05 6.59
C LYS A 78 -19.35 13.26 5.28
N SER A 79 -18.60 12.16 5.23
CA SER A 79 -18.52 11.29 4.05
C SER A 79 -19.88 10.66 3.74
N ALA A 80 -20.57 10.12 4.74
CA ALA A 80 -21.90 9.52 4.58
C ALA A 80 -22.93 10.52 4.01
N ARG A 81 -22.95 11.76 4.51
CA ARG A 81 -23.82 12.84 3.98
C ARG A 81 -23.49 13.19 2.54
N VAL A 82 -22.20 13.22 2.17
CA VAL A 82 -21.79 13.46 0.78
C VAL A 82 -22.27 12.31 -0.12
N MET A 83 -22.05 11.05 0.27
CA MET A 83 -22.51 9.88 -0.49
C MET A 83 -24.02 9.94 -0.76
N ARG A 84 -24.82 10.25 0.28
CA ARG A 84 -26.28 10.42 0.16
C ARG A 84 -26.68 11.51 -0.83
N ARG A 85 -25.86 12.57 -0.94
CA ARG A 85 -26.14 13.69 -1.84
C ARG A 85 -25.81 13.35 -3.30
N VAL A 86 -24.77 12.54 -3.54
CA VAL A 86 -24.25 12.30 -4.90
C VAL A 86 -24.75 11.01 -5.55
N TYR A 87 -25.10 9.99 -4.76
CA TYR A 87 -25.61 8.71 -5.25
C TYR A 87 -27.11 8.58 -5.01
N ARG A 88 -27.82 7.92 -5.94
CA ARG A 88 -29.26 7.67 -5.83
C ARG A 88 -29.55 6.48 -4.92
N SER A 89 -28.74 5.42 -5.03
CA SER A 89 -28.76 4.24 -4.17
C SER A 89 -27.39 3.99 -3.54
N VAL A 90 -27.36 3.30 -2.39
CA VAL A 90 -26.11 2.78 -1.80
C VAL A 90 -25.44 1.74 -2.70
N ASP A 91 -26.23 1.08 -3.56
CA ASP A 91 -25.73 0.12 -4.55
C ASP A 91 -25.08 0.80 -5.78
N ASP A 92 -25.18 2.13 -5.90
CA ASP A 92 -24.53 2.88 -6.98
C ASP A 92 -23.14 3.39 -6.57
N ILE A 93 -22.75 3.25 -5.29
CA ILE A 93 -21.48 3.79 -4.78
C ILE A 93 -20.30 3.10 -5.49
N ASP A 94 -19.45 3.91 -6.14
CA ASP A 94 -18.25 3.42 -6.81
C ASP A 94 -17.26 2.82 -5.77
N LEU A 95 -16.66 1.68 -6.09
CA LEU A 95 -15.76 0.95 -5.18
C LEU A 95 -14.66 1.86 -4.61
N PHE A 96 -14.01 2.67 -5.46
CA PHE A 96 -12.87 3.49 -5.04
C PHE A 96 -13.25 4.42 -3.88
N ILE A 97 -14.28 5.24 -4.07
CA ILE A 97 -14.66 6.25 -3.09
C ILE A 97 -15.33 5.63 -1.86
N GLY A 98 -16.07 4.53 -2.03
CA GLY A 98 -16.62 3.77 -0.92
C GLY A 98 -15.52 3.20 -0.02
N GLY A 99 -14.52 2.54 -0.62
CA GLY A 99 -13.41 1.90 0.10
C GLY A 99 -12.48 2.87 0.82
N VAL A 100 -12.09 4.00 0.20
CA VAL A 100 -11.23 5.00 0.88
C VAL A 100 -11.96 5.79 1.97
N SER A 101 -13.30 5.77 1.96
CA SER A 101 -14.10 6.47 2.98
C SER A 101 -14.28 5.65 4.25
N GLU A 102 -14.01 4.34 4.24
CA GLU A 102 -14.15 3.48 5.41
C GLU A 102 -13.20 3.87 6.54
N HIS A 103 -13.65 3.69 7.78
CA HIS A 103 -12.77 3.74 8.94
C HIS A 103 -11.67 2.70 8.82
N LEU A 104 -10.44 3.13 9.12
CA LEU A 104 -9.26 2.29 9.07
C LEU A 104 -9.36 1.13 10.07
N ILE A 105 -8.88 -0.05 9.68
CA ILE A 105 -8.71 -1.16 10.62
C ILE A 105 -7.63 -0.83 11.66
N LYS A 106 -7.72 -1.44 12.85
CA LYS A 106 -6.73 -1.23 13.91
C LYS A 106 -5.33 -1.64 13.42
N GLY A 107 -4.40 -0.69 13.44
CA GLY A 107 -3.00 -0.91 13.01
C GLY A 107 -2.80 -0.95 11.48
N GLY A 108 -3.84 -0.65 10.69
CA GLY A 108 -3.76 -0.58 9.23
C GLY A 108 -3.98 0.83 8.69
N VAL A 109 -3.82 0.97 7.37
CA VAL A 109 -3.98 2.24 6.62
C VAL A 109 -5.12 2.21 5.60
N VAL A 110 -5.95 1.16 5.65
CA VAL A 110 -7.13 1.00 4.79
C VAL A 110 -8.31 0.48 5.61
N GLY A 111 -9.52 0.69 5.12
CA GLY A 111 -10.73 0.11 5.70
C GLY A 111 -10.91 -1.39 5.40
N PRO A 112 -11.88 -2.06 6.04
CA PRO A 112 -12.13 -3.50 5.92
C PRO A 112 -12.28 -4.02 4.47
N THR A 113 -12.97 -3.29 3.59
CA THR A 113 -13.20 -3.74 2.21
C THR A 113 -11.90 -3.78 1.42
N PHE A 114 -11.09 -2.72 1.49
CA PHE A 114 -9.78 -2.71 0.84
C PHE A 114 -8.77 -3.62 1.53
N ALA A 115 -8.82 -3.77 2.85
CA ALA A 115 -7.99 -4.76 3.55
C ALA A 115 -8.24 -6.17 2.98
N CYS A 116 -9.51 -6.56 2.80
CA CYS A 116 -9.87 -7.83 2.19
C CYS A 116 -9.37 -7.96 0.74
N ILE A 117 -9.66 -6.98 -0.13
CA ILE A 117 -9.27 -7.03 -1.55
C ILE A 117 -7.75 -7.10 -1.70
N ILE A 118 -7.03 -6.24 -0.98
CA ILE A 118 -5.56 -6.19 -1.00
C ILE A 118 -4.99 -7.51 -0.46
N ALA A 119 -5.45 -7.98 0.69
CA ALA A 119 -4.95 -9.21 1.29
C ALA A 119 -5.20 -10.43 0.41
N GLU A 120 -6.39 -10.56 -0.18
CA GLU A 120 -6.71 -11.66 -1.08
C GLU A 120 -5.81 -11.63 -2.33
N GLN A 121 -5.55 -10.44 -2.87
CA GLN A 121 -4.69 -10.31 -4.03
C GLN A 121 -3.22 -10.63 -3.72
N PHE A 122 -2.68 -10.13 -2.60
CA PHE A 122 -1.33 -10.48 -2.15
C PHE A 122 -1.21 -11.96 -1.80
N ARG A 123 -2.23 -12.58 -1.20
CA ARG A 123 -2.27 -14.02 -0.91
C ARG A 123 -2.21 -14.84 -2.18
N ARG A 124 -2.98 -14.47 -3.21
CA ARG A 124 -2.96 -15.15 -4.52
C ARG A 124 -1.60 -15.00 -5.22
N LEU A 125 -1.01 -13.80 -5.18
CA LEU A 125 0.32 -13.56 -5.74
C LEU A 125 1.37 -14.43 -5.04
N LYS A 126 1.39 -14.44 -3.70
CA LYS A 126 2.33 -15.28 -2.93
C LYS A 126 2.13 -16.77 -3.21
N ASN A 127 0.91 -17.28 -3.09
CA ASN A 127 0.66 -18.72 -3.18
C ASN A 127 0.63 -19.24 -4.63
N GLY A 128 0.34 -18.39 -5.60
CA GLY A 128 0.30 -18.73 -7.02
C GLY A 128 1.65 -18.59 -7.72
N ASP A 129 2.64 -17.96 -7.08
CA ASP A 129 3.97 -17.82 -7.62
C ASP A 129 4.81 -19.08 -7.33
N ARG A 130 5.08 -19.85 -8.38
CA ARG A 130 5.95 -21.02 -8.31
C ARG A 130 7.36 -20.65 -7.81
N PHE A 131 7.83 -19.45 -8.10
CA PHE A 131 9.14 -18.94 -7.72
C PHE A 131 9.10 -17.99 -6.51
N TRP A 132 8.01 -18.02 -5.72
CA TRP A 132 8.00 -17.32 -4.44
C TRP A 132 9.24 -17.73 -3.63
N PHE A 133 9.99 -16.75 -3.13
CA PHE A 133 11.36 -16.99 -2.66
C PHE A 133 11.47 -18.01 -1.53
N GLU A 134 10.42 -18.20 -0.73
CA GLU A 134 10.41 -19.19 0.37
C GLU A 134 10.01 -20.60 -0.08
N ASN A 135 9.62 -20.81 -1.34
CA ASN A 135 9.27 -22.12 -1.85
C ASN A 135 10.53 -22.98 -2.04
N GLY A 136 10.49 -24.21 -1.50
CA GLY A 136 11.53 -25.23 -1.70
C GLY A 136 11.17 -26.26 -2.77
N GLY A 137 12.12 -27.15 -3.07
CA GLY A 137 11.89 -28.35 -3.88
C GLY A 137 12.00 -28.18 -5.39
N LEU A 138 12.37 -26.99 -5.88
CA LEU A 138 12.72 -26.75 -7.27
C LEU A 138 14.24 -26.57 -7.41
N GLU A 139 14.77 -26.82 -8.62
CA GLU A 139 16.17 -26.53 -8.93
C GLU A 139 16.51 -25.05 -8.74
N ALA A 140 15.56 -24.15 -9.00
CA ALA A 140 15.70 -22.71 -8.82
C ALA A 140 15.38 -22.22 -7.39
N SER A 141 15.06 -23.11 -6.45
CA SER A 141 14.77 -22.72 -5.07
C SER A 141 16.04 -22.31 -4.33
N PHE A 142 15.94 -21.29 -3.48
CA PHE A 142 17.03 -20.95 -2.57
C PHE A 142 17.27 -22.06 -1.55
N THR A 143 18.52 -22.23 -1.14
CA THR A 143 18.88 -23.08 0.00
C THR A 143 18.46 -22.44 1.33
N GLU A 144 18.39 -23.23 2.40
CA GLU A 144 18.06 -22.69 3.73
C GLU A 144 19.05 -21.62 4.21
N ASP A 145 20.32 -21.75 3.85
CA ASP A 145 21.35 -20.76 4.19
C ASP A 145 21.12 -19.44 3.44
N GLN A 146 20.83 -19.53 2.14
CA GLN A 146 20.45 -18.39 1.32
C GLN A 146 19.17 -17.71 1.85
N LEU A 147 18.16 -18.48 2.26
CA LEU A 147 16.94 -17.94 2.86
C LEU A 147 17.20 -17.19 4.17
N ARG A 148 18.10 -17.70 5.02
CA ARG A 148 18.50 -16.99 6.24
C ARG A 148 19.15 -15.65 5.93
N GLU A 149 19.95 -15.57 4.87
CA GLU A 149 20.55 -14.30 4.44
C GLU A 149 19.54 -13.34 3.80
N ILE A 150 18.63 -13.82 2.94
CA ILE A 150 17.56 -13.00 2.35
C ILE A 150 16.67 -12.39 3.44
N ARG A 151 16.36 -13.14 4.50
CA ARG A 151 15.53 -12.65 5.62
C ARG A 151 16.18 -11.52 6.44
N LYS A 152 17.49 -11.29 6.30
CA LYS A 152 18.16 -10.11 6.87
C LYS A 152 17.92 -8.84 6.06
N SER A 153 17.44 -8.96 4.83
CA SER A 153 17.19 -7.81 3.96
C SER A 153 16.19 -6.84 4.60
N SER A 154 16.42 -5.55 4.39
CA SER A 154 15.53 -4.49 4.83
C SER A 154 15.62 -3.32 3.86
N LEU A 155 14.54 -2.52 3.77
CA LEU A 155 14.58 -1.28 2.99
C LEU A 155 15.66 -0.32 3.52
N ALA A 156 15.91 -0.32 4.84
CA ALA A 156 16.99 0.46 5.45
C ALA A 156 18.37 0.06 4.88
N ARG A 157 18.64 -1.25 4.78
CA ARG A 157 19.89 -1.77 4.20
C ARG A 157 20.04 -1.37 2.73
N ILE A 158 18.97 -1.54 1.94
CA ILE A 158 18.95 -1.17 0.51
C ILE A 158 19.29 0.32 0.34
N LEU A 159 18.68 1.20 1.12
CA LEU A 159 18.92 2.63 1.05
C LEU A 159 20.34 3.00 1.52
N CYS A 160 20.84 2.38 2.58
CA CYS A 160 22.21 2.60 3.05
C CYS A 160 23.28 2.11 2.06
N ASP A 161 23.01 1.09 1.24
CA ASP A 161 23.99 0.58 0.26
C ASP A 161 23.97 1.31 -1.08
N ASN A 162 22.86 1.96 -1.42
CA ASN A 162 22.64 2.53 -2.76
C ASN A 162 22.39 4.05 -2.72
N SER A 163 22.75 4.73 -1.64
CA SER A 163 22.68 6.19 -1.54
C SER A 163 23.75 6.75 -0.62
N ASP A 164 23.89 8.08 -0.60
CA ASP A 164 24.91 8.77 0.21
C ASP A 164 24.52 8.90 1.71
N VAL A 165 23.41 8.30 2.15
CA VAL A 165 22.98 8.35 3.55
C VAL A 165 23.93 7.58 4.45
N GLN A 166 24.38 8.22 5.54
CA GLN A 166 25.29 7.60 6.51
C GLN A 166 24.55 6.95 7.68
N SER A 167 23.30 7.33 7.91
CA SER A 167 22.44 6.81 8.97
C SER A 167 21.00 6.61 8.51
N MET A 168 20.35 5.61 9.06
CA MET A 168 18.97 5.23 8.76
C MET A 168 18.33 4.58 9.99
N GLN A 169 17.02 4.69 10.14
CA GLN A 169 16.30 3.89 11.13
C GLN A 169 16.12 2.43 10.65
N PRO A 170 16.20 1.41 11.53
CA PRO A 170 16.07 0.01 11.11
C PRO A 170 14.77 -0.29 10.34
N LEU A 171 13.64 0.27 10.79
CA LEU A 171 12.35 0.17 10.10
C LEU A 171 12.13 1.42 9.24
N ALA A 172 12.65 1.43 8.01
CA ALA A 172 12.65 2.61 7.12
C ALA A 172 11.25 3.13 6.73
N LEU A 173 10.21 2.28 6.80
CA LEU A 173 8.81 2.67 6.54
C LEU A 173 8.08 3.22 7.78
N VAL A 174 8.73 3.15 8.95
CA VAL A 174 8.20 3.69 10.20
C VAL A 174 9.00 4.95 10.54
N GLN A 175 8.30 5.97 11.04
CA GLN A 175 8.96 7.19 11.49
C GLN A 175 9.96 6.91 12.61
N THR A 176 10.89 7.84 12.77
CA THR A 176 11.87 7.80 13.85
C THR A 176 11.19 8.01 15.20
N PHE A 177 11.43 7.08 16.12
CA PHE A 177 11.03 7.16 17.53
C PHE A 177 12.21 6.69 18.39
N ASP A 178 12.09 6.81 19.72
CA ASP A 178 13.12 6.33 20.64
C ASP A 178 13.46 4.83 20.45
N TRP A 179 12.48 4.03 20.04
CA TRP A 179 12.63 2.60 19.75
C TRP A 179 12.99 2.28 18.29
N ASN A 180 12.96 3.27 17.39
CA ASN A 180 13.36 3.17 15.99
C ASN A 180 14.24 4.39 15.59
N PRO A 181 15.36 4.63 16.29
CA PRO A 181 16.18 5.82 16.05
C PRO A 181 16.97 5.67 14.76
N LYS A 182 17.46 6.79 14.20
CA LYS A 182 18.49 6.72 13.15
C LYS A 182 19.80 6.25 13.77
N ILE A 183 20.37 5.22 13.17
CA ILE A 183 21.65 4.63 13.55
C ILE A 183 22.59 4.61 12.35
N GLU A 184 23.88 4.45 12.60
CA GLU A 184 24.85 4.36 11.51
C GLU A 184 24.53 3.18 10.60
N CYS A 185 24.65 3.39 9.28
CA CYS A 185 24.44 2.34 8.28
C CYS A 185 25.41 1.16 8.40
N LYS A 186 26.45 1.25 9.25
CA LYS A 186 27.39 0.17 9.57
C LYS A 186 26.99 -0.63 10.81
N SER A 187 25.95 -0.21 11.54
CA SER A 187 25.45 -0.93 12.71
C SER A 187 24.97 -2.34 12.34
N ASN A 188 25.16 -3.29 13.25
CA ASN A 188 24.66 -4.66 13.13
C ASN A 188 23.12 -4.73 13.17
N GLU A 189 22.46 -3.67 13.62
CA GLU A 189 20.99 -3.54 13.60
C GLU A 189 20.44 -3.28 12.17
N ILE A 190 21.33 -2.95 11.21
CA ILE A 190 21.01 -2.89 9.77
C ILE A 190 21.90 -3.92 9.04
N PRO A 191 21.62 -5.22 9.23
CA PRO A 191 22.49 -6.29 8.77
C PRO A 191 22.64 -6.30 7.24
N ARG A 192 23.80 -6.77 6.78
CA ARG A 192 24.07 -7.07 5.37
C ARG A 192 23.70 -8.52 5.06
N ILE A 193 23.28 -8.75 3.82
CA ILE A 193 23.15 -10.09 3.25
C ILE A 193 24.56 -10.61 2.97
N ASP A 194 24.90 -11.80 3.46
CA ASP A 194 26.13 -12.48 3.05
C ASP A 194 25.92 -13.22 1.72
N LEU A 195 26.45 -12.65 0.64
CA LEU A 195 26.38 -13.27 -0.69
C LEU A 195 27.35 -14.44 -0.89
N GLY A 196 28.17 -14.77 0.12
CA GLY A 196 29.06 -15.94 0.09
C GLY A 196 28.32 -17.27 -0.15
N TYR A 197 27.05 -17.35 0.28
CA TYR A 197 26.19 -18.52 0.06
C TYR A 197 25.72 -18.70 -1.39
N TRP A 198 26.06 -17.77 -2.29
CA TRP A 198 25.80 -17.88 -3.73
C TRP A 198 27.06 -18.19 -4.55
N LYS A 199 28.24 -18.35 -3.91
CA LYS A 199 29.52 -18.48 -4.61
C LYS A 199 29.59 -19.64 -5.61
N ASN A 200 28.85 -20.71 -5.36
CA ASN A 200 28.86 -21.93 -6.17
C ASN A 200 27.59 -22.10 -7.02
N GLU A 201 26.75 -21.07 -7.12
CA GLU A 201 25.58 -21.11 -7.99
C GLU A 201 26.00 -21.20 -9.46
N PRO A 202 25.37 -22.05 -10.26
CA PRO A 202 25.65 -22.13 -11.68
C PRO A 202 25.32 -20.78 -12.35
N VAL A 203 26.31 -20.22 -13.05
CA VAL A 203 26.07 -19.07 -13.93
C VAL A 203 25.40 -19.60 -15.20
N TRP A 204 24.10 -19.38 -15.32
CA TRP A 204 23.35 -19.71 -16.52
C TRP A 204 23.83 -18.81 -17.66
N SER A 205 24.53 -19.39 -18.63
CA SER A 205 24.99 -18.74 -19.86
C SER A 205 23.97 -18.84 -20.98
#